data_AF-A0A9Q3FHG7-F1
#
_entry.id   AF-A0A9Q3FHG7-F1
#
_cell.length_a   1.000
_cell.length_b   1.000
_cell.length_c   1.000
_cell.angle_alpha   90.00
_cell.angle_beta   90.00
_cell.angle_gamma   90.00
#
_symmetry.space_group_name_H-M   'P 1'
#
loop_
_entity.id
_entity.type
_entity.pdbx_description
1 polymer ?
#
loop_
_entity_poly.entity_id
_entity_poly.type
_entity_poly.pdbx_seq_one_letter_code
_entity_poly.pdbx_strand_id
1 'polypeptide(L)'
;MELIYYIDVPKVPDYWITARLNTAFKGHASIWYTEMKEINGRRNWPGWKSQIIQKYSNGTWICQKTISFENDKYPVDPEPYEWCLRQSKRLKAIDPQMNI
;
A
#
# COMPACT_ATOMS: atom_id res chain seq x y z
N MET A 1 0.80 -2.65 -0.14
CA MET A 1 1.80 -3.50 -0.79
C MET A 1 1.35 -4.06 -2.15
N GLU A 2 0.06 -4.29 -2.43
CA GLU A 2 -0.42 -4.70 -3.77
C GLU A 2 0.07 -3.79 -4.91
N LEU A 3 0.17 -2.48 -4.67
CA LEU A 3 0.63 -1.53 -5.68
C LEU A 3 2.09 -1.72 -6.09
N ILE A 4 2.98 -2.16 -5.19
CA ILE A 4 4.41 -2.27 -5.52
C ILE A 4 4.65 -3.53 -6.37
N TYR A 5 3.97 -4.63 -6.06
CA TYR A 5 4.08 -5.89 -6.81
C TYR A 5 3.52 -5.79 -8.23
N TYR A 6 2.40 -5.08 -8.45
CA TYR A 6 1.84 -4.88 -9.79
C TYR A 6 2.63 -3.91 -10.67
N ILE A 7 3.49 -3.09 -10.07
CA ILE A 7 4.22 -2.02 -10.76
C ILE A 7 5.64 -2.45 -11.14
N ASP A 8 6.19 -3.49 -10.51
CA ASP A 8 7.53 -4.03 -10.80
C ASP A 8 7.57 -4.90 -12.07
N VAL A 9 6.64 -4.69 -13.01
CA VAL A 9 6.69 -5.34 -14.31
C VAL A 9 7.82 -4.70 -15.11
N PRO A 10 8.88 -5.44 -15.51
CA PRO A 10 10.12 -4.90 -16.06
C PRO A 10 9.99 -4.20 -17.43
N LYS A 11 8.76 -4.01 -17.92
CA LYS A 11 8.43 -3.42 -19.22
C LYS A 11 7.70 -2.08 -19.12
N VAL A 12 7.40 -1.57 -17.93
CA VAL A 12 6.66 -0.31 -17.77
C VAL A 12 7.63 0.86 -17.57
N PRO A 13 7.61 1.89 -18.42
CA PRO A 13 8.46 3.08 -18.22
C PRO A 13 8.14 3.81 -16.91
N ASP A 14 9.17 4.32 -16.24
CA ASP A 14 9.08 5.05 -14.97
C ASP A 14 8.04 6.18 -14.97
N TYR A 15 7.87 6.89 -16.09
CA TYR A 15 6.90 7.98 -16.17
C TYR A 15 5.45 7.50 -16.06
N TRP A 16 5.12 6.31 -16.58
CA TRP A 16 3.79 5.72 -16.45
C TRP A 16 3.52 5.31 -15.01
N ILE A 17 4.52 4.70 -14.38
CA ILE A 17 4.46 4.29 -12.98
C ILE A 17 4.21 5.50 -12.09
N THR A 18 5.03 6.53 -12.23
CA THR A 18 4.96 7.76 -11.42
C THR A 18 3.71 8.57 -11.70
N ALA A 19 3.18 8.57 -12.93
CA ALA A 19 1.87 9.14 -13.24
C ALA A 19 0.75 8.42 -12.47
N ARG A 20 0.78 7.08 -12.48
CA ARG A 20 -0.24 6.24 -11.81
C ARG A 20 -0.22 6.37 -10.28
N LEU A 21 0.92 6.71 -9.68
CA LEU A 21 1.02 6.95 -8.23
C LEU A 21 0.03 8.03 -7.74
N ASN A 22 -0.22 9.07 -8.54
CA ASN A 22 -1.16 10.14 -8.15
C ASN A 22 -2.59 9.62 -7.94
N THR A 23 -2.99 8.57 -8.65
CA THR A 23 -4.33 7.96 -8.54
C THR A 23 -4.35 6.69 -7.68
N ALA A 24 -3.18 6.11 -7.41
CA ALA A 24 -3.05 4.85 -6.70
C ALA A 24 -3.25 5.02 -5.19
N PHE A 25 -2.79 6.14 -4.64
CA PHE A 25 -2.96 6.44 -3.22
C PHE A 25 -4.36 6.99 -2.94
N LYS A 26 -4.94 6.60 -1.82
CA LYS A 26 -6.27 7.03 -1.36
C LYS A 26 -6.21 7.49 0.10
N GLY A 27 -7.09 8.42 0.47
CA GLY A 27 -7.19 8.96 1.83
C GLY A 27 -5.85 9.51 2.33
N HIS A 28 -5.46 9.13 3.55
CA HIS A 28 -4.21 9.57 4.19
C HIS A 28 -2.94 9.29 3.36
N ALA A 29 -2.94 8.23 2.54
CA ALA A 29 -1.79 7.95 1.69
C ALA A 29 -1.65 8.93 0.52
N SER A 30 -2.77 9.46 0.03
CA SER A 30 -2.78 10.48 -1.02
C SER A 30 -2.23 11.80 -0.51
N ILE A 31 -2.59 12.17 0.71
CA ILE A 31 -2.09 13.38 1.38
C ILE A 31 -0.57 13.28 1.55
N TRP A 32 -0.11 12.19 2.16
CA TRP A 32 1.33 11.92 2.33
C TRP A 32 2.11 11.97 1.01
N TYR A 33 1.58 11.36 -0.06
CA TYR A 33 2.25 11.34 -1.36
C TYR A 33 2.37 12.76 -1.95
N THR A 34 1.33 13.58 -1.78
CA THR A 34 1.31 14.96 -2.27
C THR A 34 2.36 15.81 -1.54
N GLU A 35 2.38 15.74 -0.20
CA GLU A 35 3.39 16.43 0.62
C GLU A 35 4.82 15.99 0.26
N MET A 36 5.05 14.68 0.13
CA MET A 36 6.37 14.17 -0.24
C MET A 36 6.80 14.61 -1.63
N LYS A 37 5.86 14.81 -2.56
CA LYS A 37 6.13 15.26 -3.93
C LYS A 37 6.48 16.76 -3.96
N GLU A 38 5.86 17.55 -3.10
CA GLU A 38 6.21 18.97 -2.91
C GLU A 38 7.62 19.11 -2.32
N ILE A 39 7.96 18.32 -1.30
CA ILE A 39 9.26 18.36 -0.63
C ILE A 39 10.39 17.84 -1.54
N ASN A 40 10.16 16.73 -2.23
CA ASN A 40 11.20 16.02 -2.96
C ASN A 40 11.24 16.28 -4.47
N GLY A 41 10.25 17.01 -5.00
CA GLY A 41 10.10 17.23 -6.43
C GLY A 41 9.83 15.95 -7.22
N ARG A 42 10.24 15.94 -8.50
CA ARG A 42 10.09 14.77 -9.39
C ARG A 42 11.19 13.75 -9.09
N ARG A 43 10.78 12.55 -8.65
CA ARG A 43 11.66 11.38 -8.51
C ARG A 43 11.28 10.28 -9.51
N ASN A 44 12.27 9.48 -9.88
CA ASN A 44 12.09 8.24 -10.65
C ASN A 44 11.42 7.14 -9.80
N TRP A 45 11.02 6.04 -10.43
CA TRP A 45 10.31 4.96 -9.72
C TRP A 45 11.13 4.37 -8.56
N PRO A 46 12.43 4.05 -8.71
CA PRO A 46 13.23 3.52 -7.60
C PRO A 46 13.25 4.43 -6.36
N GLY A 47 13.34 5.75 -6.57
CA GLY A 47 13.31 6.73 -5.49
C GLY A 47 11.97 6.74 -4.76
N TRP A 48 10.86 6.70 -5.49
CA TRP A 48 9.52 6.59 -4.90
C TRP A 48 9.30 5.27 -4.18
N LYS A 49 9.72 4.15 -4.79
CA LYS A 49 9.61 2.81 -4.22
C LYS A 49 10.27 2.75 -2.84
N SER A 50 11.49 3.29 -2.72
CA SER A 50 12.21 3.36 -1.44
C SER A 50 11.42 4.12 -0.36
N GLN A 51 10.91 5.32 -0.67
CA GLN A 51 10.11 6.10 0.28
C GLN A 51 8.80 5.42 0.68
N ILE A 52 8.12 4.77 -0.26
CA ILE A 52 6.89 4.03 0.00
C ILE A 52 7.17 2.86 0.93
N ILE A 53 8.24 2.10 0.70
CA ILE A 53 8.66 0.99 1.57
C ILE A 53 8.99 1.53 2.96
N GLN A 54 9.76 2.62 3.06
CA GLN A 54 10.11 3.21 4.34
C GLN A 54 8.86 3.64 5.15
N LYS A 55 7.85 4.22 4.48
CA LYS A 55 6.63 4.70 5.14
C LYS A 55 5.64 3.57 5.49
N TYR A 56 5.47 2.61 4.59
CA TYR A 56 4.39 1.60 4.64
C TYR A 56 4.87 0.16 4.80
N SER A 57 6.13 -0.05 5.17
CA SER A 57 6.70 -1.37 5.44
C SER A 57 7.62 -1.38 6.67
N ASN A 58 7.59 -0.33 7.49
CA ASN A 58 8.33 -0.31 8.75
C ASN A 58 7.60 -1.12 9.84
N GLY A 59 8.35 -1.55 10.87
CA GLY A 59 7.83 -2.38 11.96
C GLY A 59 6.64 -1.76 12.69
N THR A 60 6.63 -0.44 12.89
CA THR A 60 5.50 0.26 13.51
C THR A 60 4.24 0.16 12.67
N TRP A 61 4.36 0.34 11.35
CA TRP A 61 3.24 0.21 10.42
C TRP A 61 2.70 -1.22 10.40
N ILE A 62 3.60 -2.22 10.36
CA ILE A 62 3.22 -3.64 10.41
C ILE A 62 2.46 -3.92 11.70
N CYS A 63 2.98 -3.50 12.86
CA CYS A 63 2.32 -3.66 14.15
C CYS A 63 0.91 -3.03 14.17
N GLN A 64 0.76 -1.79 13.66
CA GLN A 64 -0.54 -1.15 13.54
C GLN A 64 -1.53 -1.93 12.66
N LYS A 65 -1.04 -2.56 11.58
CA LYS A 65 -1.86 -3.41 10.71
C LYS A 65 -2.24 -4.73 11.37
N THR A 66 -1.34 -5.34 12.12
CA THR A 66 -1.62 -6.54 12.92
C THR A 66 -2.71 -6.25 13.95
N ILE A 67 -2.58 -5.17 14.74
CA ILE A 67 -3.60 -4.76 15.71
C ILE A 67 -4.94 -4.47 15.03
N SER A 68 -4.92 -3.82 13.87
CA SER A 68 -6.15 -3.53 13.11
C SER A 68 -6.81 -4.81 12.58
N PHE A 69 -6.03 -5.82 12.22
CA PHE A 69 -6.53 -7.13 11.79
C PHE A 69 -7.13 -7.91 12.97
N GLU A 70 -6.42 -8.00 14.10
CA GLU A 70 -6.87 -8.70 15.30
C GLU A 70 -8.16 -8.13 15.89
N ASN A 71 -8.35 -6.81 15.80
CA ASN A 71 -9.52 -6.13 16.36
C ASN A 71 -10.73 -6.08 15.40
N ASP A 72 -10.55 -6.27 14.10
CA ASP A 72 -11.64 -6.21 13.12
C ASP A 72 -12.34 -7.55 13.03
N LYS A 73 -13.24 -7.82 13.99
CA LYS A 73 -14.13 -8.98 13.97
C LYS A 73 -15.20 -8.80 12.90
N TYR A 74 -15.60 -9.89 12.23
CA TYR A 74 -16.66 -9.85 11.22
C TYR A 74 -17.92 -9.18 11.78
N PRO A 75 -18.29 -7.98 11.27
CA PRO A 75 -19.58 -7.39 11.59
C PRO A 75 -20.63 -8.12 10.75
N VAL A 76 -21.82 -8.34 11.30
CA VAL A 76 -22.92 -9.05 10.62
C VAL A 76 -23.27 -8.43 9.25
N ASP A 77 -22.89 -7.17 9.03
CA ASP A 77 -23.02 -6.36 7.81
C ASP A 77 -21.68 -5.58 7.64
N PRO A 78 -20.92 -5.66 6.51
CA PRO A 78 -21.28 -5.89 5.11
C PRO A 78 -21.20 -7.36 4.65
N GLU A 79 -21.42 -7.61 3.35
CA GLU A 79 -21.29 -8.95 2.74
C GLU A 79 -20.00 -9.67 3.17
N PRO A 80 -20.06 -10.98 3.52
CA PRO A 80 -18.90 -11.76 3.96
C PRO A 80 -17.67 -11.62 3.04
N TYR A 81 -17.92 -11.57 1.73
CA TYR A 81 -16.88 -11.43 0.73
C TYR A 81 -16.06 -10.13 0.90
N GLU A 82 -16.71 -8.99 1.14
CA GLU A 82 -16.02 -7.71 1.25
C GLU A 82 -15.13 -7.65 2.50
N TRP A 83 -15.63 -8.20 3.61
CA TRP A 83 -14.86 -8.32 4.84
C TRP A 83 -13.66 -9.25 4.65
N CYS A 84 -13.87 -10.44 4.07
CA CYS A 84 -12.79 -11.38 3.76
C CYS A 84 -11.73 -10.78 2.84
N LEU A 85 -12.15 -10.05 1.79
CA LEU A 85 -11.24 -9.36 0.89
C LEU A 85 -10.40 -8.30 1.61
N ARG A 86 -11.02 -7.54 2.53
CA ARG A 86 -10.32 -6.55 3.34
C ARG A 86 -9.31 -7.20 4.29
N GLN A 87 -9.66 -8.30 4.94
CA GLN A 87 -8.74 -9.04 5.82
C GLN A 87 -7.59 -9.67 5.02
N SER A 88 -7.87 -10.30 3.87
CA SER A 88 -6.86 -10.86 2.99
C SER A 88 -5.81 -9.81 2.57
N LYS A 89 -6.25 -8.60 2.21
CA LYS A 89 -5.35 -7.48 1.88
C LYS A 89 -4.47 -7.04 3.06
N ARG A 90 -4.97 -7.12 4.30
CA ARG A 90 -4.17 -6.80 5.50
C ARG A 90 -3.14 -7.89 5.77
N LEU A 91 -3.52 -9.15 5.68
CA LEU A 91 -2.62 -10.28 5.85
C LEU A 91 -1.46 -10.25 4.84
N LYS A 92 -1.78 -10.08 3.54
CA LYS A 92 -0.76 -9.91 2.49
C LYS A 92 0.17 -8.70 2.71
N ALA A 93 -0.28 -7.70 3.47
CA ALA A 93 0.54 -6.53 3.79
C ALA A 93 1.38 -6.71 5.06
N ILE A 94 0.98 -7.59 5.98
CA ILE A 94 1.75 -7.96 7.18
C ILE A 94 2.82 -8.99 6.80
N ASP A 95 2.42 -10.01 6.04
CA ASP A 95 3.28 -11.07 5.55
C ASP A 95 3.07 -11.26 4.03
N PRO A 96 3.96 -10.67 3.20
CA PRO A 96 3.89 -10.80 1.76
C PRO A 96 4.20 -12.21 1.22
N GLN A 97 4.79 -13.09 2.03
CA GLN A 97 5.09 -14.48 1.66
C GLN A 97 3.97 -15.44 2.05
N MET A 98 2.96 -14.95 2.77
CA MET A 98 1.79 -15.73 3.17
C MET A 98 0.97 -16.11 1.93
N ASN A 99 0.97 -17.40 1.59
CA ASN A 99 0.09 -17.96 0.57
C ASN A 99 -1.29 -18.20 1.18
N ILE A 100 -2.28 -17.41 0.77
CA ILE A 100 -3.70 -17.49 1.18
C ILE A 100 -4.56 -17.62 -0.05
#